data_AF-A0A286HIW6-F1
#
_entry.id   AF-A0A286HIW6-F1
#
_cell.length_a   1.000
_cell.length_b   1.000
_cell.length_c   1.000
_cell.angle_alpha   90.00
_cell.angle_beta   90.00
_cell.angle_gamma   90.00
#
_symmetry.space_group_name_H-M   'P 1'
#
loop_
_entity.id
_entity.type
_entity.pdbx_description
1 polymer ?
#
loop_
_entity_poly.entity_id
_entity_poly.type
_entity_poly.pdbx_seq_one_letter_code
_entity_poly.pdbx_strand_id
1 'polypeptide(L)'
;MIAAGGRLAITVDGCRGGTASSRAFRTTQLTQIRDDTSRGIATIDSDARPGRYDITVNCNGRTLTRPNAFTVLGAVQGGLGGSVTSGATPTDMAIGGGLVASAVIGGGAFWLRRRDEKRI
;
A
#
# COMPACT_ATOMS: atom_id res chain seq x y z
N MET A 1 12.60 -4.66 7.48
CA MET A 1 12.13 -4.24 8.82
C MET A 1 12.47 -2.77 8.98
N ILE A 2 11.61 -1.97 9.61
CA ILE A 2 11.75 -0.51 9.65
C ILE A 2 11.47 -0.02 11.07
N ALA A 3 12.25 0.93 11.57
CA ALA A 3 12.01 1.52 12.89
C ALA A 3 10.78 2.46 12.88
N ALA A 4 10.11 2.59 14.02
CA ALA A 4 9.15 3.66 14.25
C ALA A 4 9.82 5.04 14.02
N GLY A 5 9.13 5.98 13.37
CA GLY A 5 9.71 7.24 12.91
C GLY A 5 10.57 7.16 11.64
N GLY A 6 10.80 5.95 11.11
CA GLY A 6 11.56 5.73 9.88
C GLY A 6 10.78 6.13 8.62
N ARG A 7 11.50 6.34 7.52
CA ARG A 7 10.91 6.59 6.20
C ARG A 7 10.91 5.33 5.35
N LEU A 8 9.79 5.05 4.70
CA LEU A 8 9.61 3.95 3.77
C LEU A 8 9.35 4.52 2.36
N ALA A 9 10.07 4.00 1.39
CA ALA A 9 9.77 4.22 -0.02
C ALA A 9 8.78 3.18 -0.51
N ILE A 10 7.68 3.63 -1.10
CA ILE A 10 6.63 2.80 -1.65
C ILE A 10 6.68 2.98 -3.17
N THR A 11 6.90 1.90 -3.91
CA THR A 11 6.82 1.86 -5.37
C THR A 11 5.69 0.92 -5.75
N VAL A 12 4.87 1.33 -6.72
CA VAL A 12 3.68 0.59 -7.16
C VAL A 12 3.66 0.57 -8.67
N ASP A 13 3.66 -0.62 -9.26
CA ASP A 13 3.47 -0.83 -10.69
C ASP A 13 1.99 -1.07 -11.02
N GLY A 14 1.59 -0.68 -12.23
CA GLY A 14 0.18 -0.69 -12.66
C GLY A 14 -0.66 0.42 -12.04
N CYS A 15 -0.03 1.52 -11.61
CA CYS A 15 -0.66 2.63 -10.91
C CYS A 15 -0.21 3.97 -11.51
N ARG A 16 -1.16 4.77 -12.01
CA ARG A 16 -0.93 6.11 -12.61
C ARG A 16 -1.25 7.22 -11.61
N GLY A 17 -0.48 7.28 -10.53
CA GLY A 17 -0.76 8.11 -9.37
C GLY A 17 -1.80 7.50 -8.43
N GLY A 18 -1.90 8.07 -7.23
CA GLY A 18 -2.82 7.57 -6.22
C GLY A 18 -2.43 7.96 -4.80
N THR A 19 -2.93 7.20 -3.83
CA THR A 19 -2.55 7.35 -2.42
C THR A 19 -2.18 6.02 -1.80
N ALA A 20 -1.23 6.02 -0.87
CA ALA A 20 -0.86 4.85 -0.09
C ALA A 20 -1.14 5.12 1.39
N SER A 21 -1.78 4.17 2.07
CA SER A 21 -2.13 4.25 3.49
C SER A 21 -1.80 2.94 4.22
N SER A 22 -1.54 3.03 5.51
CA SER A 22 -1.32 1.88 6.38
C SER A 22 -1.74 2.23 7.82
N ARG A 23 -1.82 1.23 8.70
CA ARG A 23 -2.06 1.45 10.14
C ARG A 23 -0.82 1.99 10.88
N ALA A 24 0.35 2.01 10.22
CA ALA A 24 1.61 2.50 10.78
C ALA A 24 2.05 3.86 10.21
N PHE A 25 1.33 4.42 9.25
CA PHE A 25 1.62 5.74 8.69
C PHE A 25 0.36 6.39 8.11
N ARG A 26 0.30 7.72 8.15
CA ARG A 26 -0.77 8.50 7.48
C ARG A 26 -0.74 8.36 5.96
N THR A 27 -1.92 8.48 5.34
CA THR A 27 -2.08 8.45 3.88
C THR A 27 -1.11 9.42 3.19
N THR A 28 -0.26 8.91 2.30
CA THR A 28 0.68 9.69 1.48
C THR A 28 0.27 9.65 0.02
N GLN A 29 0.59 10.71 -0.72
CA GLN A 29 0.33 10.76 -2.16
C GLN A 29 1.43 10.04 -2.92
N LEU A 30 1.04 9.25 -3.91
CA LEU A 30 1.94 8.60 -4.84
C LEU A 30 2.06 9.49 -6.10
N THR A 31 3.28 9.86 -6.42
CA THR A 31 3.60 10.60 -7.65
C THR A 31 3.99 9.60 -8.72
N GLN A 32 3.42 9.76 -9.91
CA GLN A 32 3.81 8.96 -11.06
C GLN A 32 5.26 9.29 -11.45
N ILE A 33 6.11 8.27 -11.54
CA ILE A 33 7.52 8.43 -11.94
C ILE A 33 7.80 7.84 -13.32
N ARG A 34 6.98 6.88 -13.77
CA ARG A 34 7.00 6.28 -15.12
C ARG A 34 5.57 5.87 -15.52
N ASP A 35 5.36 5.57 -16.80
CA ASP A 35 4.04 5.33 -17.43
C ASP A 35 3.02 4.65 -16.52
N ASP A 36 3.34 3.49 -15.94
CA ASP A 36 2.47 2.77 -15.01
C ASP A 36 3.11 2.57 -13.61
N THR A 37 4.19 3.28 -13.30
CA THR A 37 4.88 3.18 -12.01
C THR A 37 4.72 4.47 -11.21
N SER A 38 4.22 4.33 -9.99
CA SER A 38 4.10 5.42 -9.03
C SER A 38 4.96 5.20 -7.81
N ARG A 39 5.48 6.28 -7.24
CA ARG A 39 6.34 6.28 -6.06
C ARG A 39 5.89 7.32 -5.06
N GLY A 40 5.96 6.96 -3.79
CA GLY A 40 5.76 7.88 -2.68
C GLY A 40 6.66 7.54 -1.50
N ILE A 41 6.85 8.51 -0.63
CA ILE A 41 7.55 8.31 0.63
C ILE A 41 6.52 8.42 1.75
N ALA A 42 6.46 7.39 2.57
CA ALA A 42 5.68 7.39 3.81
C ALA A 42 6.62 7.48 5.01
N THR A 43 6.22 8.23 6.01
CA THR A 43 6.91 8.26 7.30
C THR A 43 6.11 7.44 8.28
N ILE A 44 6.74 6.44 8.89
CA ILE A 44 6.14 5.59 9.91
C ILE A 44 5.93 6.45 11.16
N ASP A 45 4.73 6.41 11.73
CA ASP A 45 4.42 7.13 12.94
C ASP A 45 5.34 6.68 14.09
N SER A 46 5.80 7.62 14.91
CA SER A 46 6.74 7.33 16.01
C SER A 46 6.13 6.45 17.11
N ASP A 47 4.80 6.46 17.22
CA ASP A 47 3.99 5.64 18.12
C ASP A 47 3.48 4.34 17.46
N ALA A 48 3.94 4.04 16.23
CA ALA A 48 3.61 2.79 15.57
C ALA A 48 4.06 1.60 16.41
N ARG A 49 3.10 0.72 16.75
CA ARG A 49 3.36 -0.46 17.56
C ARG A 49 4.26 -1.44 16.79
N PRO A 50 5.20 -2.13 17.46
CA PRO A 50 5.94 -3.22 16.82
C PRO A 50 4.98 -4.27 16.24
N GLY A 51 5.21 -4.70 15.00
CA GLY A 51 4.36 -5.69 14.35
C GLY A 51 4.40 -5.66 12.82
N ARG A 52 3.63 -6.56 12.21
CA ARG A 52 3.45 -6.62 10.76
C ARG A 52 2.32 -5.68 10.31
N TYR A 53 2.57 -4.96 9.23
CA TYR A 53 1.66 -3.98 8.68
C TYR A 53 1.41 -4.23 7.20
N ASP A 54 0.15 -4.02 6.84
CA ASP A 54 -0.34 -4.09 5.47
C ASP A 54 -0.28 -2.70 4.85
N ILE A 55 -0.02 -2.62 3.54
CA ILE A 55 -0.10 -1.37 2.80
C ILE A 55 -1.30 -1.45 1.87
N THR A 56 -2.14 -0.42 1.92
CA THR A 56 -3.24 -0.26 0.98
C THR A 56 -2.93 0.92 0.07
N VAL A 57 -2.98 0.68 -1.23
CA VAL A 57 -2.79 1.68 -2.27
C VAL A 57 -4.10 1.89 -2.98
N ASN A 58 -4.52 3.13 -3.18
CA ASN A 58 -5.63 3.51 -4.02
C ASN A 58 -5.10 4.19 -5.28
N CYS A 59 -5.16 3.48 -6.40
CA CYS A 59 -4.80 3.94 -7.74
C CYS A 59 -6.04 4.48 -8.45
N ASN A 60 -6.44 5.72 -8.12
CA ASN A 60 -7.55 6.45 -8.77
C ASN A 60 -8.84 5.61 -8.96
N GLY A 61 -9.25 4.88 -7.91
CA GLY A 61 -10.44 4.03 -7.92
C GLY A 61 -10.16 2.53 -7.90
N ARG A 62 -8.90 2.12 -8.09
CA ARG A 62 -8.48 0.72 -7.91
C ARG A 62 -7.69 0.57 -6.61
N THR A 63 -8.22 -0.19 -5.66
CA THR A 63 -7.54 -0.47 -4.40
C THR A 63 -6.70 -1.75 -4.50
N LEU A 64 -5.44 -1.65 -4.11
CA LEU A 64 -4.46 -2.75 -4.04
C LEU A 64 -3.97 -2.85 -2.60
N THR A 65 -4.25 -3.98 -1.94
CA THR A 65 -3.76 -4.23 -0.58
C THR A 65 -2.68 -5.30 -0.61
N ARG A 66 -1.50 -4.96 -0.09
CA ARG A 66 -0.40 -5.91 0.10
C ARG A 66 -0.36 -6.32 1.58
N PRO A 67 -0.80 -7.54 1.92
CA PRO A 67 -0.74 -8.01 3.30
C PRO A 67 0.73 -8.25 3.70
N ASN A 68 1.06 -7.97 4.97
CA ASN A 68 2.39 -8.14 5.55
C ASN A 68 3.52 -7.47 4.73
N ALA A 69 3.25 -6.29 4.16
CA ALA A 69 4.19 -5.58 3.30
C ALA A 69 5.46 -5.13 4.04
N PHE A 70 5.37 -4.82 5.34
CA PHE A 70 6.52 -4.48 6.16
C PHE A 70 6.31 -4.84 7.63
N THR A 71 7.40 -4.81 8.40
CA THR A 71 7.39 -5.02 9.84
C THR A 71 8.02 -3.82 10.52
N VAL A 72 7.29 -3.22 11.44
CA VAL A 72 7.76 -2.15 12.32
C VAL A 72 8.47 -2.80 13.51
N LEU A 73 9.71 -2.37 13.73
CA LEU A 73 10.42 -2.63 14.96
C LEU A 73 10.05 -1.51 15.95
N GLY A 74 9.65 -1.88 17.16
CA GLY A 74 9.22 -0.92 18.17
C GLY A 74 10.30 0.13 18.43
N ALA A 75 9.88 1.31 18.88
CA ALA A 75 10.80 2.35 19.30
C ALA A 75 11.76 1.77 20.36
N VAL A 76 13.04 1.63 20.02
CA VAL A 76 14.04 1.34 21.03
C VAL A 76 14.11 2.57 21.91
N GLN A 77 13.70 2.43 23.17
CA GLN A 77 13.85 3.45 24.18
C GLN A 77 15.32 3.47 24.61
N GLY A 78 16.17 3.92 23.69
CA GLY A 78 17.61 4.00 23.83
C GLY A 78 18.07 5.09 22.90
N GLY A 79 18.52 6.19 23.48
CA GLY A 79 19.02 7.34 22.73
C GLY A 79 20.24 7.00 21.87
N LEU A 80 20.77 8.08 21.30
CA LEU A 80 21.96 8.17 20.46
C LEU A 80 21.66 8.15 18.96
N GLY A 81 22.07 9.26 18.33
CA GLY A 81 21.92 9.53 16.92
C GLY A 81 22.50 8.42 16.06
N GLY A 82 21.80 8.13 14.99
CA GLY A 82 22.23 7.14 14.03
C GLY A 82 21.36 7.25 12.81
N SER A 83 21.89 7.90 11.78
CA SER A 83 21.41 7.78 10.42
C SER A 83 21.41 6.29 10.07
N VAL A 84 20.29 5.59 10.21
CA VAL A 84 20.13 4.26 9.63
C VAL A 84 19.82 4.42 8.15
N THR A 85 20.85 4.86 7.40
CA THR A 85 21.06 4.31 6.07
C THR A 85 21.48 2.85 6.33
N SER A 86 20.53 1.94 6.27
CA SER A 86 20.82 0.51 6.20
C SER A 86 20.11 0.02 4.96
N GLY A 87 20.88 0.09 3.87
CA GLY A 87 20.55 -0.61 2.64
C GLY A 87 20.43 -2.10 2.91
N ALA A 88 19.40 -2.71 2.33
CA ALA A 88 19.35 -4.13 2.04
C ALA A 88 18.24 -4.31 1.00
N THR A 89 18.64 -4.08 -0.25
CA THR A 89 17.85 -4.13 -1.50
C THR A 89 16.66 -3.17 -1.56
N PRO A 90 16.47 -2.39 -2.66
CA PRO A 90 15.12 -2.09 -3.05
C PRO A 90 14.51 -3.47 -3.29
N THR A 91 13.75 -3.99 -2.33
CA THR A 91 12.72 -4.96 -2.66
C THR A 91 11.88 -4.23 -3.70
N ASP A 92 12.19 -4.47 -4.96
CA ASP A 92 11.30 -4.33 -6.09
C ASP A 92 10.09 -5.18 -5.72
N MET A 93 9.18 -4.59 -4.94
CA MET A 93 7.83 -5.08 -4.80
C MET A 93 7.14 -4.73 -6.10
N ALA A 94 7.52 -5.45 -7.16
CA ALA A 94 6.67 -5.62 -8.33
C ALA A 94 5.40 -6.29 -7.78
N ILE A 95 4.36 -5.48 -7.62
CA ILE A 95 3.01 -5.98 -7.33
C ILE A 95 2.50 -6.54 -8.66
N GLY A 96 3.06 -7.69 -9.05
CA GLY A 96 2.69 -8.45 -10.25
C GLY A 96 1.33 -9.10 -10.02
N GLY A 97 0.42 -8.91 -10.98
CA GLY A 97 -0.95 -9.41 -10.92
C GLY A 97 -1.01 -10.93 -10.80
N GLY A 98 -1.49 -11.41 -9.66
CA GLY A 98 -1.67 -12.83 -9.42
C GLY A 98 -2.52 -13.11 -8.18
N LEU A 99 -3.83 -13.21 -8.40
CA LEU A 99 -4.80 -14.03 -7.65
C LEU A 99 -5.03 -13.71 -6.17
N VAL A 100 -6.15 -13.02 -5.86
CA VAL A 100 -7.10 -13.51 -4.84
C VAL A 100 -8.53 -13.13 -5.25
N ALA A 101 -9.31 -14.13 -5.63
CA ALA A 101 -10.76 -14.09 -5.68
C ALA A 101 -11.28 -14.44 -4.29
N SER A 102 -11.98 -13.53 -3.61
CA SER A 102 -12.85 -13.90 -2.48
C SER A 102 -13.84 -12.79 -2.15
N ALA A 103 -15.10 -13.09 -2.50
CA ALA A 103 -16.38 -12.61 -2.00
C ALA A 103 -16.39 -11.56 -0.87
N VAL A 104 -17.08 -10.44 -1.13
CA VAL A 104 -17.83 -9.70 -0.12
C VAL A 104 -19.29 -9.64 -0.55
N ILE A 105 -20.07 -10.54 0.06
CA ILE A 105 -21.52 -10.48 0.12
C ILE A 105 -21.85 -9.28 1.03
N GLY A 106 -22.53 -8.28 0.49
CA GLY A 106 -23.13 -7.21 1.30
C GLY A 106 -23.06 -5.85 0.63
N GLY A 107 -24.04 -5.56 -0.24
CA GLY A 107 -24.37 -4.17 -0.60
C GLY A 107 -24.50 -3.87 -2.09
N GLY A 108 -25.64 -4.25 -2.68
CA GLY A 108 -26.31 -3.42 -3.69
C GLY A 108 -25.74 -3.40 -5.11
N ALA A 109 -26.26 -4.30 -5.96
CA ALA A 109 -26.91 -3.94 -7.22
C ALA A 109 -26.37 -2.73 -8.02
N PHE A 110 -25.47 -2.94 -8.99
CA PHE A 110 -25.37 -1.92 -10.05
C PHE A 110 -25.28 -2.33 -11.50
N TRP A 111 -24.82 -3.51 -11.94
CA TRP A 111 -24.70 -3.64 -13.40
C TRP A 111 -24.84 -5.05 -13.94
N LEU A 112 -25.82 -5.21 -14.83
CA LEU A 112 -26.11 -6.37 -15.70
C LEU A 112 -27.31 -7.25 -15.35
N ARG A 113 -28.50 -6.67 -15.09
CA ARG A 113 -29.72 -7.51 -15.27
C ARG A 113 -31.03 -6.86 -15.67
N ARG A 114 -31.03 -5.63 -16.19
CA ARG A 114 -32.25 -5.00 -16.72
C ARG A 114 -31.82 -4.03 -17.83
N ARG A 115 -32.14 -4.16 -19.10
CA ARG A 115 -33.03 -5.03 -19.88
C ARG A 115 -32.58 -4.93 -21.34
N ASP A 116 -32.51 -6.05 -22.05
CA ASP A 116 -32.61 -6.21 -23.52
C ASP A 116 -32.66 -7.74 -23.69
N GLU A 117 -33.65 -8.39 -24.32
CA GLU A 117 -34.25 -8.18 -25.64
C GLU A 117 -35.58 -9.00 -25.59
N LYS A 118 -36.76 -8.42 -25.85
CA LYS A 118 -37.49 -8.45 -27.13
C LYS A 118 -37.46 -9.79 -27.89
N ARG A 119 -38.69 -10.29 -28.16
CA ARG A 119 -39.09 -11.31 -29.18
C ARG A 119 -38.57 -12.72 -28.88
N ILE A 120 -39.31 -13.80 -29.09
CA ILE A 120 -40.30 -14.12 -30.13
C ILE A 120 -41.32 -15.08 -29.51
#